data_AF-A0A3A9G4F6-F1
#
_entry.id   AF-A0A3A9G4F6-F1
#
_cell.length_a   1.000
_cell.length_b   1.000
_cell.length_c   1.000
_cell.angle_alpha   90.00
_cell.angle_beta   90.00
_cell.angle_gamma   90.00
#
_symmetry.space_group_name_H-M   'P 1'
#
loop_
_entity.id
_entity.type
_entity.pdbx_description
1 polymer ?
#
loop_
_entity_poly.entity_id
_entity_poly.type
_entity_poly.pdbx_seq_one_letter_code
_entity_poly.pdbx_strand_id
1 'polypeptide(L)'
;MELLIAVPLVYLLSYLIGRVYTEKKILSVLMGFLTLTACLEAGGIIFFLTGGRLSSLAGIWASFSCFLAAVALLLTRKRKREEREEKIPIFFIALICLMILIQVSFSVFFTSTIEKYAKEIIWAVKSVEQDGVSIVGGGPVFGWWLWIASLSQLTGLHPIMIGKGLMPWIVIPLSYLSYGIFAKEMFHNEKKNILLFLCFIFLLHLFAFQSEAMGGICLLAVPYGGKVAYVHMILPYLFYMAFTFGKTERRQKWVLLLIVAGACMSTGILGLAGAALTGTGFLIFHWANYWQQRNEEEEVEMKLGKNIMGIDRKKLFAFLAVFVLFMGGTVFAILKLNVKINTLYHAARDLEANFSSQVQLYELRQGGEGELTGYAMRLTDGTLVLINGGDQSNEKYLHDFIVERGGRVVCWYITDKKGGDVYDAMMKAEYEDITIEEVVYGEGR
;
A
#
# COMPACT_ATOMS: atom_id res chain seq x y z
N MET A 1 -10.00 16.59 19.19
CA MET A 1 -8.90 17.48 19.63
C MET A 1 -7.53 16.84 19.40
N GLU A 2 -7.34 15.55 19.72
CA GLU A 2 -6.04 14.88 19.62
C GLU A 2 -5.44 14.81 18.21
N LEU A 3 -6.25 14.52 17.18
CA LEU A 3 -5.83 14.59 15.76
C LEU A 3 -5.29 15.97 15.35
N LEU A 4 -5.88 17.03 15.90
CA LEU A 4 -5.56 18.43 15.59
C LEU A 4 -4.22 18.86 16.18
N ILE A 5 -3.73 18.15 17.20
CA ILE A 5 -2.44 18.37 17.86
C ILE A 5 -1.36 17.45 17.26
N ALA A 6 -1.73 16.21 16.91
CA ALA A 6 -0.82 15.22 16.36
C ALA A 6 -0.22 15.64 15.00
N VAL A 7 -1.03 16.18 14.08
CA VAL A 7 -0.53 16.60 12.75
C VAL A 7 0.54 17.70 12.87
N PRO A 8 0.29 18.86 13.53
CA PRO A 8 1.30 19.89 13.68
C PRO A 8 2.57 19.42 14.40
N LEU A 9 2.42 18.52 15.38
CA LEU A 9 3.55 17.98 16.14
C LEU A 9 4.46 17.11 15.27
N VAL A 10 3.91 16.26 14.41
CA VAL A 10 4.70 15.47 13.45
C VAL A 10 5.46 16.38 12.49
N TYR A 11 4.80 17.41 11.94
CA TYR A 11 5.46 18.39 11.06
C TYR A 11 6.54 19.19 11.78
N LEU A 12 6.31 19.58 13.04
CA LEU A 12 7.29 20.31 13.85
C LEU A 12 8.53 19.45 14.13
N LEU A 13 8.35 18.22 14.62
CA LEU A 13 9.45 17.30 14.87
C LEU A 13 10.25 17.03 13.59
N SER A 14 9.54 16.77 12.48
CA SER A 14 10.14 16.55 11.17
C SER A 14 10.94 17.77 10.70
N TYR A 15 10.39 18.98 10.84
CA TYR A 15 11.09 20.20 10.52
C TYR A 15 12.38 20.36 11.35
N LEU A 16 12.30 20.18 12.66
CA LEU A 16 13.43 20.37 13.57
C LEU A 16 14.56 19.39 13.28
N ILE A 17 14.26 18.10 13.16
CA ILE A 17 15.24 17.05 12.84
C ILE A 17 15.85 17.31 11.45
N GLY A 18 15.02 17.69 10.49
CA GLY A 18 15.43 17.99 9.13
C GLY A 18 16.47 19.11 8.98
N ARG A 19 16.45 20.10 9.89
CA ARG A 19 17.36 21.26 9.84
C ARG A 19 18.83 20.89 10.02
N VAL A 20 19.11 19.70 10.55
CA VAL A 20 20.47 19.16 10.62
C VAL A 20 21.04 18.97 9.21
N TYR A 21 20.21 18.48 8.29
CA TYR A 21 20.63 18.11 6.94
C TYR A 21 20.60 19.27 5.96
N THR A 22 19.67 20.21 6.11
CA THR A 22 19.46 21.29 5.15
C THR A 22 18.93 22.56 5.78
N GLU A 23 19.25 23.70 5.16
CA GLU A 23 18.71 25.01 5.53
C GLU A 23 17.38 25.33 4.84
N LYS A 24 17.03 24.61 3.76
CA LYS A 24 15.79 24.82 3.00
C LYS A 24 14.61 24.25 3.79
N LYS A 25 13.63 25.09 4.16
CA LYS A 25 12.53 24.69 5.07
C LYS A 25 11.68 23.54 4.55
N ILE A 26 11.38 23.54 3.26
CA ILE A 26 10.55 22.49 2.63
C ILE A 26 11.31 21.14 2.63
N LEU A 27 12.60 21.17 2.34
CA LEU A 27 13.42 19.96 2.30
C LEU A 27 13.70 19.44 3.71
N SER A 28 13.79 20.31 4.72
CA SER A 28 13.99 19.88 6.10
C SER A 28 12.78 19.08 6.60
N VAL A 29 11.55 19.53 6.36
CA VAL A 29 10.34 18.77 6.73
C VAL A 29 10.38 17.35 6.15
N LEU A 30 10.64 17.23 4.85
CA LEU A 30 10.68 15.92 4.19
C LEU A 30 11.80 15.02 4.73
N MET A 31 13.00 15.58 4.88
CA MET A 31 14.16 14.84 5.38
C MET A 31 13.97 14.35 6.81
N GLY A 32 13.47 15.21 7.71
CA GLY A 32 13.24 14.81 9.08
C GLY A 32 12.09 13.80 9.22
N PHE A 33 11.07 13.90 8.37
CA PHE A 33 10.02 12.88 8.31
C PHE A 33 10.61 11.52 7.92
N LEU A 34 11.41 11.45 6.85
CA LEU A 34 12.08 10.22 6.43
C LEU A 34 13.01 9.66 7.53
N THR A 35 13.72 10.53 8.27
CA THR A 35 14.53 10.11 9.42
C THR A 35 13.68 9.50 10.53
N LEU A 36 12.58 10.14 10.92
CA LEU A 36 11.65 9.60 11.92
C LEU A 36 11.12 8.23 11.50
N THR A 37 10.80 8.09 10.22
CA THR A 37 10.29 6.84 9.65
C THR A 37 11.33 5.74 9.66
N ALA A 38 12.57 6.04 9.25
CA ALA A 38 13.67 5.09 9.28
C ALA A 38 14.02 4.66 10.72
N CYS A 39 13.98 5.59 11.69
CA CYS A 39 14.22 5.26 13.10
C CYS A 39 13.15 4.35 13.68
N LEU A 40 11.87 4.57 13.36
CA LEU A 40 10.80 3.69 13.82
C LEU A 40 10.96 2.28 13.23
N GLU A 41 11.30 2.18 11.95
CA GLU A 41 11.50 0.89 11.29
C GLU A 41 12.68 0.12 11.89
N ALA A 42 13.81 0.79 12.12
CA ALA A 42 14.97 0.18 12.75
C ALA A 42 14.65 -0.32 14.17
N GLY A 43 13.92 0.48 14.96
CA GLY A 43 13.43 0.07 16.29
C GLY A 43 12.45 -1.11 16.20
N GLY A 44 11.54 -1.07 15.22
CA GLY A 44 10.57 -2.12 14.93
C GLY A 44 11.23 -3.46 14.65
N ILE A 45 12.28 -3.50 13.84
CA ILE A 45 13.05 -4.72 13.56
C ILE A 45 13.69 -5.28 14.83
N ILE A 46 14.28 -4.42 15.67
CA ILE A 46 14.91 -4.86 16.93
C ILE A 46 13.84 -5.43 17.88
N PHE A 47 12.72 -4.74 18.05
CA PHE A 47 11.64 -5.17 18.92
C PHE A 47 10.95 -6.43 18.39
N PHE A 48 10.83 -6.57 17.08
CA PHE A 48 10.36 -7.80 16.47
C PHE A 48 11.28 -8.99 16.79
N LEU A 49 12.60 -8.83 16.62
CA LEU A 49 13.56 -9.90 16.89
C LEU A 49 13.67 -10.27 18.37
N THR A 50 13.44 -9.30 19.26
CA THR A 50 13.54 -9.49 20.72
C THR A 50 12.20 -9.84 21.39
N GLY A 51 11.09 -9.86 20.62
CA GLY A 51 9.74 -10.07 21.17
C GLY A 51 9.27 -8.93 22.09
N GLY A 52 9.75 -7.70 21.84
CA GLY A 52 9.42 -6.53 22.63
C GLY A 52 7.98 -6.05 22.44
N ARG A 53 7.45 -5.35 23.45
CA ARG A 53 6.10 -4.77 23.46
C ARG A 53 6.00 -3.53 22.56
N LEU A 54 4.84 -3.35 21.93
CA LEU A 54 4.56 -2.18 21.07
C LEU A 54 4.56 -0.87 21.88
N SER A 55 3.96 -0.89 23.07
CA SER A 55 3.93 0.24 24.02
C SER A 55 5.32 0.78 24.34
N SER A 56 6.25 -0.11 24.65
CA SER A 56 7.65 0.22 24.89
C SER A 56 8.32 0.81 23.65
N LEU A 57 8.13 0.20 22.47
CA LEU A 57 8.68 0.70 21.22
C LEU A 57 8.18 2.12 20.91
N ALA A 58 6.87 2.34 21.00
CA ALA A 58 6.23 3.61 20.70
C ALA A 58 6.72 4.72 21.66
N GLY A 59 6.82 4.41 22.96
CA GLY A 59 7.33 5.34 23.97
C GLY A 59 8.81 5.68 23.79
N ILE A 60 9.64 4.68 23.47
CA ILE A 60 11.08 4.88 23.16
C ILE A 60 11.22 5.72 21.90
N TRP A 61 10.48 5.40 20.85
CA TRP A 61 10.51 6.15 19.60
C TRP A 61 10.08 7.61 19.78
N ALA A 62 9.00 7.88 20.52
CA ALA A 62 8.56 9.24 20.83
C ALA A 62 9.62 10.02 21.62
N SER A 63 10.18 9.39 22.66
CA SER A 63 11.24 9.99 23.49
C SER A 63 12.51 10.29 22.68
N PHE A 64 12.91 9.33 21.83
CA PHE A 64 14.05 9.47 20.94
C PHE A 64 13.82 10.56 19.88
N SER A 65 12.61 10.68 19.35
CA SER A 65 12.24 11.72 18.40
C SER A 65 12.34 13.12 19.01
N CYS A 66 11.85 13.29 20.25
CA CYS A 66 12.00 14.53 21.01
C CYS A 66 13.46 14.84 21.31
N PHE A 67 14.25 13.83 21.69
CA PHE A 67 15.70 13.97 21.91
C PHE A 67 16.42 14.42 20.65
N LEU A 68 16.17 13.78 19.50
CA LEU A 68 16.74 14.17 18.22
C LEU A 68 16.36 15.60 17.83
N ALA A 69 15.11 16.00 18.05
CA ALA A 69 14.67 17.37 17.79
C ALA A 69 15.39 18.39 18.70
N ALA A 70 15.62 18.07 19.98
CA ALA A 70 16.37 18.91 20.91
C ALA A 70 17.85 19.03 20.52
N VAL A 71 18.50 17.91 20.16
CA VAL A 71 19.88 17.90 19.65
C VAL A 71 19.98 18.70 18.34
N ALA A 72 19.04 18.52 17.43
CA ALA A 72 18.97 19.27 16.18
C ALA A 72 18.86 20.78 16.41
N LEU A 73 18.03 21.20 17.38
CA LEU A 73 17.94 22.61 17.79
C LEU A 73 19.28 23.15 18.32
N LEU A 74 19.98 22.38 19.14
CA LEU A 74 21.29 22.79 19.68
C LEU A 74 22.35 22.92 18.59
N LEU A 75 22.42 21.95 17.67
CA LEU A 75 23.38 21.94 16.57
C LEU A 75 23.13 23.07 15.55
N THR A 76 21.85 23.41 15.33
CA THR A 76 21.47 24.43 14.33
C THR A 76 21.38 25.84 14.91
N ARG A 77 21.55 26.00 16.24
CA ARG A 77 21.43 27.30 16.94
C ARG A 77 22.40 28.37 16.45
N LYS A 78 23.61 27.98 16.03
CA LYS A 78 24.68 28.90 15.59
C LYS A 78 24.80 29.04 14.08
N ARG A 79 23.97 28.35 13.30
CA ARG A 79 24.04 28.34 11.84
C ARG A 79 23.50 29.68 11.30
N LYS A 80 24.31 30.41 10.54
CA LYS A 80 23.84 31.64 9.85
C LYS A 80 22.70 31.24 8.92
N ARG A 81 21.57 31.96 8.99
CA ARG A 81 20.42 31.78 8.10
C ARG A 81 20.83 32.23 6.70
N GLU A 82 21.09 31.33 5.77
CA GLU A 82 21.06 31.68 4.34
C GLU A 82 19.61 31.74 3.87
N GLU A 83 18.85 32.74 4.30
CA GLU A 83 17.49 32.98 3.80
C GLU A 83 17.52 33.93 2.60
N ARG A 84 17.75 33.37 1.40
CA ARG A 84 17.02 33.80 0.20
C ARG A 84 16.10 32.67 -0.23
N GLU A 85 15.09 32.38 0.58
CA GLU A 85 13.91 31.72 0.03
C GLU A 85 13.21 32.74 -0.87
N GLU A 86 13.17 32.45 -2.18
CA GLU A 86 12.43 33.29 -3.11
C GLU A 86 10.98 33.41 -2.65
N LYS A 87 10.47 34.66 -2.57
CA LYS A 87 9.07 34.92 -2.27
C LYS A 87 8.19 34.17 -3.27
N ILE A 88 7.49 33.15 -2.80
CA ILE A 88 6.42 32.49 -3.55
C ILE A 88 5.20 33.40 -3.42
N PRO A 89 4.52 33.75 -4.53
CA PRO A 89 3.35 34.63 -4.44
C PRO A 89 2.26 33.96 -3.60
N ILE A 90 1.60 34.73 -2.73
CA ILE A 90 0.59 34.23 -1.78
C ILE A 90 -0.50 33.41 -2.48
N PHE A 91 -0.90 33.85 -3.67
CA PHE A 91 -1.88 33.14 -4.51
C PHE A 91 -1.45 31.70 -4.83
N PHE A 92 -0.17 31.45 -5.12
CA PHE A 92 0.33 30.10 -5.43
C PHE A 92 0.27 29.19 -4.20
N ILE A 93 0.60 29.72 -3.02
CA ILE A 93 0.51 28.99 -1.76
C ILE A 93 -0.96 28.66 -1.46
N ALA A 94 -1.85 29.64 -1.59
CA ALA A 94 -3.28 29.46 -1.37
C ALA A 94 -3.87 28.39 -2.30
N LEU A 95 -3.48 28.38 -3.58
CA LEU A 95 -3.94 27.40 -4.55
C LEU A 95 -3.46 25.99 -4.20
N ILE A 96 -2.18 25.82 -3.83
CA ILE A 96 -1.65 24.51 -3.40
C ILE A 96 -2.35 24.02 -2.12
N CYS A 97 -2.56 24.91 -1.15
CA CYS A 97 -3.29 24.58 0.07
C CYS A 97 -4.73 24.16 -0.23
N LEU A 98 -5.40 24.84 -1.16
CA LEU A 98 -6.75 24.49 -1.61
C LEU A 98 -6.78 23.11 -2.27
N MET A 99 -5.83 22.82 -3.16
CA MET A 99 -5.70 21.51 -3.82
C MET A 99 -5.51 20.38 -2.82
N ILE A 100 -4.62 20.58 -1.84
CA ILE A 100 -4.40 19.63 -0.74
C ILE A 100 -5.68 19.44 0.07
N LEU A 101 -6.35 20.53 0.45
CA LEU A 101 -7.57 20.47 1.26
C LEU A 101 -8.70 19.71 0.55
N ILE A 102 -8.89 19.96 -0.75
CA ILE A 102 -9.86 19.23 -1.58
C ILE A 102 -9.53 17.73 -1.58
N GLN A 103 -8.27 17.36 -1.82
CA GLN A 103 -7.86 15.95 -1.90
C GLN A 103 -7.94 15.23 -0.55
N VAL A 104 -7.55 15.89 0.54
CA VAL A 104 -7.71 15.35 1.88
C VAL A 104 -9.18 15.16 2.21
N SER A 105 -10.03 16.14 1.90
CA SER A 105 -11.47 16.04 2.13
C SER A 105 -12.08 14.89 1.32
N PHE A 106 -11.69 14.76 0.05
CA PHE A 106 -12.10 13.63 -0.79
C PHE A 106 -11.67 12.30 -0.19
N SER A 107 -10.43 12.21 0.28
CA SER A 107 -9.87 10.97 0.84
C SER A 107 -10.48 10.56 2.19
N VAL A 108 -10.84 11.54 3.02
CA VAL A 108 -11.44 11.29 4.35
C VAL A 108 -12.93 10.98 4.24
N PHE A 109 -13.67 11.69 3.39
CA PHE A 109 -15.14 11.64 3.37
C PHE A 109 -15.74 10.79 2.25
N PHE A 110 -15.08 10.66 1.10
CA PHE A 110 -15.70 10.12 -0.11
C PHE A 110 -15.19 8.74 -0.54
N THR A 111 -14.01 8.31 -0.09
CA THR A 111 -13.47 6.99 -0.44
C THR A 111 -14.07 5.88 0.43
N SER A 112 -15.19 5.34 -0.05
CA SER A 112 -15.96 4.23 0.53
C SER A 112 -15.45 2.83 0.15
N THR A 113 -14.28 2.69 -0.48
CA THR A 113 -13.64 1.40 -0.86
C THR A 113 -13.06 0.64 0.34
N ILE A 114 -13.88 0.50 1.39
CA ILE A 114 -13.53 0.13 2.75
C ILE A 114 -13.20 -1.35 2.88
N GLU A 115 -13.73 -2.27 2.07
CA GLU A 115 -13.58 -3.70 2.38
C GLU A 115 -12.21 -4.31 2.02
N LYS A 116 -11.62 -3.93 0.87
CA LYS A 116 -10.41 -4.60 0.37
C LYS A 116 -9.13 -4.14 1.07
N TYR A 117 -9.03 -2.85 1.40
CA TYR A 117 -7.85 -2.24 2.03
C TYR A 117 -7.99 -2.00 3.54
N ALA A 118 -9.20 -2.10 4.12
CA ALA A 118 -9.31 -2.13 5.60
C ALA A 118 -8.64 -3.37 6.18
N LYS A 119 -8.54 -4.47 5.42
CA LYS A 119 -7.78 -5.67 5.80
C LYS A 119 -6.33 -5.36 6.16
N GLU A 120 -5.72 -4.33 5.58
CA GLU A 120 -4.33 -3.96 5.88
C GLU A 120 -4.21 -3.21 7.22
N ILE A 121 -5.24 -2.45 7.65
CA ILE A 121 -5.27 -1.78 8.97
C ILE A 121 -5.48 -2.79 10.10
N ILE A 122 -6.09 -3.96 9.83
CA ILE A 122 -6.32 -5.02 10.83
C ILE A 122 -5.01 -5.44 11.50
N TRP A 123 -3.88 -5.43 10.77
CA TRP A 123 -2.58 -5.73 11.35
C TRP A 123 -2.18 -4.71 12.43
N ALA A 124 -2.40 -3.42 12.18
CA ALA A 124 -2.15 -2.37 13.17
C ALA A 124 -3.11 -2.50 14.37
N VAL A 125 -4.38 -2.85 14.15
CA VAL A 125 -5.37 -3.10 15.22
C VAL A 125 -4.92 -4.25 16.11
N LYS A 126 -4.60 -5.41 15.53
CA LYS A 126 -4.15 -6.59 16.27
C LYS A 126 -2.87 -6.32 17.06
N SER A 127 -1.92 -5.57 16.50
CA SER A 127 -0.70 -5.18 17.21
C SER A 127 -0.97 -4.30 18.42
N VAL A 128 -1.94 -3.38 18.34
CA VAL A 128 -2.35 -2.54 19.47
C VAL A 128 -3.09 -3.36 20.53
N GLU A 129 -4.03 -4.22 20.13
CA GLU A 129 -4.80 -5.07 21.05
C GLU A 129 -3.92 -6.07 21.82
N GLN A 130 -2.92 -6.64 21.16
CA GLN A 130 -2.02 -7.64 21.74
C GLN A 130 -0.74 -7.05 22.34
N ASP A 131 -0.56 -5.73 22.27
CA ASP A 131 0.65 -5.00 22.65
C ASP A 131 1.94 -5.64 22.08
N GLY A 132 1.86 -6.13 20.84
CA GLY A 132 2.87 -6.97 20.21
C GLY A 132 3.28 -6.48 18.82
N VAL A 133 4.59 -6.49 18.56
CA VAL A 133 5.18 -6.23 17.23
C VAL A 133 5.19 -7.50 16.36
N SER A 134 4.74 -8.64 16.91
CA SER A 134 4.82 -9.98 16.29
C SER A 134 3.64 -10.33 15.37
N ILE A 135 3.79 -11.46 14.65
CA ILE A 135 2.92 -11.94 13.59
C ILE A 135 1.55 -12.34 14.14
N VAL A 136 0.51 -11.58 13.81
CA VAL A 136 -0.88 -11.96 14.15
C VAL A 136 -1.67 -12.26 12.88
N GLY A 137 -1.77 -13.55 12.53
CA GLY A 137 -2.65 -14.04 11.47
C GLY A 137 -2.15 -13.84 10.03
N GLY A 138 -0.83 -13.96 9.79
CA GLY A 138 -0.30 -14.18 8.43
C GLY A 138 0.80 -13.24 7.93
N GLY A 139 1.31 -12.30 8.73
CA GLY A 139 2.49 -11.51 8.36
C GLY A 139 2.98 -10.57 9.47
N PRO A 140 4.25 -10.11 9.41
CA PRO A 140 4.81 -9.20 10.40
C PRO A 140 4.32 -7.75 10.21
N VAL A 141 4.12 -7.03 11.32
CA VAL A 141 3.68 -5.63 11.31
C VAL A 141 4.89 -4.71 11.17
N PHE A 142 5.28 -4.48 9.91
CA PHE A 142 6.37 -3.59 9.54
C PHE A 142 5.89 -2.38 8.74
N GLY A 143 6.72 -1.35 8.72
CA GLY A 143 6.51 -0.18 7.90
C GLY A 143 5.34 0.69 8.32
N TRP A 144 4.49 1.05 7.35
CA TRP A 144 3.43 2.02 7.56
C TRP A 144 2.39 1.58 8.60
N TRP A 145 2.21 0.27 8.79
CA TRP A 145 1.32 -0.29 9.81
C TRP A 145 1.88 -0.12 11.21
N LEU A 146 3.21 -0.25 11.37
CA LEU A 146 3.90 0.00 12.62
C LEU A 146 3.80 1.48 13.01
N TRP A 147 3.83 2.38 12.02
CA TRP A 147 3.56 3.81 12.21
C TRP A 147 2.16 4.06 12.76
N ILE A 148 1.13 3.49 12.12
CA ILE A 148 -0.26 3.64 12.55
C ILE A 148 -0.47 3.06 13.96
N ALA A 149 0.07 1.87 14.22
CA ALA A 149 -0.01 1.20 15.52
C ALA A 149 0.70 2.00 16.62
N SER A 150 1.91 2.50 16.35
CA SER A 150 2.68 3.30 17.32
C SER A 150 1.98 4.62 17.64
N LEU A 151 1.42 5.30 16.65
CA LEU A 151 0.65 6.53 16.87
C LEU A 151 -0.66 6.27 17.59
N SER A 152 -1.34 5.17 17.29
CA SER A 152 -2.52 4.71 18.02
C SER A 152 -2.20 4.49 19.50
N GLN A 153 -1.08 3.84 19.80
CA GLN A 153 -0.63 3.60 21.17
C GLN A 153 -0.28 4.88 21.94
N LEU A 154 0.31 5.87 21.26
CA LEU A 154 0.70 7.15 21.87
C LEU A 154 -0.48 8.09 22.09
N THR A 155 -1.47 8.05 21.20
CA THR A 155 -2.63 8.96 21.23
C THR A 155 -3.84 8.35 21.93
N GLY A 156 -3.90 7.03 22.07
CA GLY A 156 -5.09 6.31 22.53
C GLY A 156 -6.20 6.22 21.47
N LEU A 157 -5.98 6.75 20.27
CA LEU A 157 -6.96 6.72 19.17
C LEU A 157 -6.95 5.36 18.47
N HIS A 158 -8.12 4.88 18.05
CA HIS A 158 -8.21 3.63 17.29
C HIS A 158 -7.38 3.70 15.99
N PRO A 159 -6.65 2.64 15.58
CA PRO A 159 -5.80 2.64 14.39
C PRO A 159 -6.51 3.08 13.10
N ILE A 160 -7.81 2.79 12.97
CA ILE A 160 -8.61 3.25 11.82
C ILE A 160 -8.76 4.77 11.77
N MET A 161 -8.85 5.43 12.93
CA MET A 161 -8.93 6.89 13.02
C MET A 161 -7.58 7.53 12.69
N ILE A 162 -6.48 6.88 13.06
CA ILE A 162 -5.14 7.30 12.64
C ILE A 162 -4.96 7.10 11.13
N GLY A 163 -5.29 5.92 10.60
CA GLY A 163 -5.17 5.61 9.19
C GLY A 163 -6.03 6.51 8.30
N LYS A 164 -7.35 6.57 8.53
CA LYS A 164 -8.25 7.34 7.67
C LYS A 164 -8.38 8.80 8.06
N GLY A 165 -8.12 9.14 9.32
CA GLY A 165 -8.19 10.50 9.82
C GLY A 165 -6.86 11.22 9.73
N LEU A 166 -5.80 10.70 10.35
CA LEU A 166 -4.51 11.40 10.47
C LEU A 166 -3.65 11.30 9.20
N MET A 167 -3.47 10.10 8.65
CA MET A 167 -2.50 9.87 7.57
C MET A 167 -2.75 10.69 6.29
N PRO A 168 -4.00 10.95 5.83
CA PRO A 168 -4.22 11.82 4.67
C PRO A 168 -3.61 13.22 4.86
N TRP A 169 -3.68 13.78 6.07
CA TRP A 169 -3.09 15.09 6.41
C TRP A 169 -1.56 15.08 6.47
N ILE A 170 -0.93 13.91 6.46
CA ILE A 170 0.53 13.76 6.46
C ILE A 170 1.00 13.41 5.05
N VAL A 171 0.47 12.34 4.46
CA VAL A 171 0.97 11.77 3.20
C VAL A 171 0.64 12.64 2.00
N ILE A 172 -0.56 13.22 1.93
CA ILE A 172 -0.94 14.08 0.79
C ILE A 172 -0.05 15.33 0.75
N PRO A 173 0.07 16.15 1.81
CA PRO A 173 0.92 17.34 1.74
C PRO A 173 2.40 17.01 1.52
N LEU A 174 2.93 15.96 2.17
CA LEU A 174 4.32 15.53 1.95
C LEU A 174 4.57 15.11 0.49
N SER A 175 3.60 14.47 -0.15
CA SER A 175 3.68 14.12 -1.57
C SER A 175 3.78 15.38 -2.45
N TYR A 176 2.97 16.42 -2.18
CA TYR A 176 3.09 17.71 -2.89
C TYR A 176 4.41 18.42 -2.63
N LEU A 177 4.97 18.31 -1.42
CA LEU A 177 6.31 18.84 -1.14
C LEU A 177 7.37 18.09 -1.96
N SER A 178 7.32 16.77 -2.02
CA SER A 178 8.20 15.96 -2.86
C SER A 178 8.08 16.30 -4.35
N TYR A 179 6.86 16.42 -4.86
CA TYR A 179 6.61 16.88 -6.24
C TYR A 179 7.14 18.28 -6.50
N GLY A 180 6.94 19.20 -5.55
CA GLY A 180 7.43 20.57 -5.68
C GLY A 180 8.95 20.66 -5.71
N ILE A 181 9.64 19.88 -4.87
CA ILE A 181 11.11 19.80 -4.86
C ILE A 181 11.62 19.20 -6.18
N PHE A 182 11.01 18.11 -6.64
CA PHE A 182 11.34 17.47 -7.91
C PHE A 182 11.13 18.42 -9.10
N ALA A 183 9.97 19.08 -9.16
CA ALA A 183 9.63 20.03 -10.21
C ALA A 183 10.56 21.26 -10.21
N LYS A 184 11.01 21.72 -9.04
CA LYS A 184 11.98 22.82 -8.93
C LYS A 184 13.27 22.50 -9.68
N GLU A 185 13.78 21.29 -9.53
CA GLU A 185 15.00 20.88 -10.23
C GLU A 185 14.73 20.64 -11.72
N MET A 186 13.60 20.01 -12.05
CA MET A 186 13.23 19.71 -13.45
C MET A 186 12.98 20.97 -14.29
N PHE A 187 12.38 22.01 -13.72
CA PHE A 187 12.04 23.25 -14.41
C PHE A 187 12.96 24.43 -14.03
N HIS A 188 14.16 24.17 -13.49
CA HIS A 188 15.14 25.21 -13.14
C HIS A 188 14.55 26.38 -12.32
N ASN A 189 13.70 26.06 -11.32
CA ASN A 189 12.98 27.03 -10.48
C ASN A 189 11.95 27.94 -11.18
N GLU A 190 11.51 27.63 -12.41
CA GLU A 190 10.44 28.39 -13.07
C GLU A 190 9.08 28.18 -12.38
N LYS A 191 8.67 29.16 -11.56
CA LYS A 191 7.47 29.11 -10.69
C LYS A 191 6.19 28.74 -11.43
N LYS A 192 5.99 29.29 -12.63
CA LYS A 192 4.79 29.02 -13.45
C LYS A 192 4.72 27.55 -13.87
N ASN A 193 5.83 26.99 -14.34
CA ASN A 193 5.88 25.60 -14.80
C ASN A 193 5.77 24.62 -13.64
N ILE A 194 6.36 24.94 -12.49
CA ILE A 194 6.20 24.17 -11.26
C ILE A 194 4.73 24.13 -10.84
N LEU A 195 4.04 25.28 -10.85
CA LEU A 195 2.62 25.30 -10.50
C LEU A 195 1.78 24.50 -11.51
N LEU A 196 1.99 24.70 -12.81
CA LEU A 196 1.29 23.94 -13.85
C LEU A 196 1.50 22.44 -13.69
N PHE A 197 2.71 22.02 -13.35
CA PHE A 197 3.01 20.63 -13.04
C PHE A 197 2.24 20.13 -11.82
N LEU A 198 2.21 20.89 -10.72
CA LEU A 198 1.44 20.50 -9.53
C LEU A 198 -0.08 20.45 -9.82
N CYS A 199 -0.60 21.37 -10.62
CA CYS A 199 -2.01 21.35 -11.08
C CYS A 199 -2.29 20.13 -11.96
N PHE A 200 -1.38 19.78 -12.86
CA PHE A 200 -1.49 18.57 -13.68
C PHE A 200 -1.49 17.30 -12.81
N ILE A 201 -0.59 17.21 -11.85
CA ILE A 201 -0.54 16.10 -10.87
C ILE A 201 -1.83 16.04 -10.06
N PHE A 202 -2.39 17.18 -9.63
CA PHE A 202 -3.67 17.22 -8.94
C PHE A 202 -4.81 16.66 -9.77
N LEU A 203 -4.92 17.07 -11.04
CA LEU A 203 -5.93 16.54 -11.97
C LEU A 203 -5.72 15.04 -12.21
N LEU A 204 -4.48 14.59 -12.35
CA LEU A 204 -4.18 13.16 -12.45
C LEU A 204 -4.66 12.39 -11.23
N HIS A 205 -4.48 12.89 -10.01
CA HIS A 205 -4.98 12.19 -8.84
C HIS A 205 -6.51 12.16 -8.75
N LEU A 206 -7.21 13.18 -9.28
CA LEU A 206 -8.67 13.21 -9.30
C LEU A 206 -9.27 12.26 -10.35
N PHE A 207 -8.62 12.13 -11.51
CA PHE A 207 -9.19 11.43 -12.68
C PHE A 207 -8.49 10.11 -13.02
N ALA A 208 -7.23 9.91 -12.62
CA ALA A 208 -6.50 8.68 -12.84
C ALA A 208 -6.62 7.73 -11.62
N PHE A 209 -6.30 6.45 -11.84
CA PHE A 209 -6.25 5.41 -10.80
C PHE A 209 -7.61 4.96 -10.20
N GLN A 210 -8.71 5.03 -10.95
CA GLN A 210 -10.00 4.44 -10.55
C GLN A 210 -10.13 2.92 -10.78
N SER A 211 -9.05 2.24 -11.20
CA SER A 211 -9.03 0.77 -11.31
C SER A 211 -8.83 0.12 -9.95
N GLU A 212 -9.58 -0.95 -9.64
CA GLU A 212 -9.32 -1.78 -8.46
C GLU A 212 -7.89 -2.32 -8.40
N ALA A 213 -7.28 -2.63 -9.56
CA ALA A 213 -5.90 -3.15 -9.61
C ALA A 213 -4.86 -2.10 -9.19
N MET A 214 -5.18 -0.81 -9.35
CA MET A 214 -4.31 0.31 -8.99
C MET A 214 -4.77 1.05 -7.73
N GLY A 215 -5.86 0.62 -7.09
CA GLY A 215 -6.39 1.24 -5.88
C GLY A 215 -5.36 1.32 -4.75
N GLY A 216 -4.48 0.30 -4.65
CA GLY A 216 -3.45 0.21 -3.61
C GLY A 216 -2.25 1.15 -3.81
N ILE A 217 -2.17 1.86 -4.93
CA ILE A 217 -1.19 2.93 -5.17
C ILE A 217 -1.87 4.28 -5.37
N CYS A 218 -3.19 4.37 -5.34
CA CYS A 218 -3.91 5.62 -5.54
C CYS A 218 -3.83 6.49 -4.27
N LEU A 219 -3.24 7.68 -4.41
CA LEU A 219 -3.07 8.64 -3.30
C LEU A 219 -4.38 8.97 -2.57
N LEU A 220 -5.50 9.05 -3.30
CA LEU A 220 -6.79 9.39 -2.71
C LEU A 220 -7.51 8.19 -2.08
N ALA A 221 -7.28 6.98 -2.58
CA ALA A 221 -7.95 5.77 -2.13
C ALA A 221 -7.35 5.20 -0.84
N VAL A 222 -6.02 5.16 -0.76
CA VAL A 222 -5.31 4.51 0.36
C VAL A 222 -4.11 5.37 0.79
N PRO A 223 -4.31 6.64 1.21
CA PRO A 223 -3.20 7.50 1.65
C PRO A 223 -2.47 6.95 2.88
N TYR A 224 -3.08 6.01 3.60
CA TYR A 224 -2.50 5.29 4.73
C TYR A 224 -1.74 4.02 4.33
N GLY A 225 -1.62 3.72 3.03
CA GLY A 225 -0.87 2.58 2.54
C GLY A 225 0.60 2.94 2.32
N GLY A 226 1.51 2.09 2.80
CA GLY A 226 2.95 2.29 2.59
C GLY A 226 3.34 2.43 1.11
N LYS A 227 2.70 1.65 0.23
CA LYS A 227 2.91 1.68 -1.22
C LYS A 227 2.65 3.07 -1.81
N VAL A 228 1.64 3.77 -1.30
CA VAL A 228 1.29 5.14 -1.73
C VAL A 228 2.38 6.11 -1.28
N ALA A 229 2.81 6.03 -0.03
CA ALA A 229 3.91 6.86 0.47
C ALA A 229 5.20 6.64 -0.35
N TYR A 230 5.50 5.41 -0.75
CA TYR A 230 6.64 5.13 -1.63
C TYR A 230 6.50 5.85 -2.99
N VAL A 231 5.41 5.61 -3.71
CA VAL A 231 5.23 6.10 -5.09
C VAL A 231 5.10 7.62 -5.14
N HIS A 232 4.39 8.23 -4.18
CA HIS A 232 4.01 9.64 -4.27
C HIS A 232 4.92 10.57 -3.45
N MET A 233 5.60 10.07 -2.42
CA MET A 233 6.47 10.87 -1.58
C MET A 233 7.95 10.50 -1.76
N ILE A 234 8.31 9.21 -1.67
CA ILE A 234 9.72 8.78 -1.68
C ILE A 234 10.30 8.77 -3.10
N LEU A 235 9.56 8.27 -4.09
CA LEU A 235 10.02 8.16 -5.48
C LEU A 235 10.33 9.51 -6.13
N PRO A 236 9.49 10.56 -6.03
CA PRO A 236 9.84 11.88 -6.56
C PRO A 236 11.06 12.48 -5.84
N TYR A 237 11.21 12.18 -4.54
CA TYR A 237 12.37 12.60 -3.78
C TYR A 237 13.67 11.91 -4.23
N LEU A 238 13.60 10.62 -4.56
CA LEU A 238 14.70 9.87 -5.15
C LEU A 238 15.15 10.46 -6.49
N PHE A 239 14.19 10.84 -7.34
CA PHE A 239 14.52 11.53 -8.59
C PHE A 239 15.19 12.87 -8.33
N TYR A 240 14.69 13.68 -7.39
CA TYR A 240 15.36 14.92 -6.99
C TYR A 240 16.80 14.69 -6.52
N MET A 241 17.02 13.67 -5.69
CA MET A 241 18.36 13.31 -5.24
C MET A 241 19.26 12.91 -6.40
N ALA A 242 18.76 12.18 -7.40
CA ALA A 242 19.54 11.83 -8.58
C ALA A 242 20.07 13.08 -9.31
N PHE A 243 19.26 14.13 -9.45
CA PHE A 243 19.71 15.40 -10.06
C PHE A 243 20.71 16.19 -9.20
N THR A 244 20.59 16.12 -7.87
CA THR A 244 21.46 16.88 -6.94
C THR A 244 22.68 16.10 -6.45
N PHE A 245 22.79 14.81 -6.81
CA PHE A 245 23.80 13.90 -6.29
C PHE A 245 25.24 14.31 -6.62
N GLY A 246 25.46 14.92 -7.78
CA GLY A 246 26.78 15.41 -8.20
C GLY A 246 27.31 16.57 -7.33
N LYS A 247 26.41 17.34 -6.69
CA LYS A 247 26.74 18.60 -5.99
C LYS A 247 26.91 18.46 -4.48
N THR A 248 26.70 17.27 -3.92
CA THR A 248 26.72 17.03 -2.45
C THR A 248 28.08 16.49 -2.01
N GLU A 249 28.48 16.63 -0.74
CA GLU A 249 29.71 16.03 -0.21
C GLU A 249 29.59 14.50 -0.04
N ARG A 250 30.70 13.77 -0.24
CA ARG A 250 30.74 12.30 -0.24
C ARG A 250 30.15 11.66 1.03
N ARG A 251 30.42 12.21 2.21
CA ARG A 251 29.93 11.66 3.50
C ARG A 251 28.42 11.90 3.70
N GLN A 252 27.92 13.06 3.28
CA GLN A 252 26.50 13.40 3.38
C GLN A 252 25.65 12.51 2.46
N LYS A 253 26.17 12.16 1.27
CA LYS A 253 25.53 11.24 0.32
C LYS A 253 25.18 9.89 0.94
N TRP A 254 26.12 9.25 1.66
CA TRP A 254 25.89 7.93 2.28
C TRP A 254 24.84 7.98 3.38
N VAL A 255 24.84 9.03 4.19
CA VAL A 255 23.84 9.23 5.26
C VAL A 255 22.45 9.44 4.66
N LEU A 256 22.33 10.27 3.63
CA LEU A 256 21.09 10.48 2.88
C LEU A 256 20.54 9.19 2.28
N LEU A 257 21.40 8.37 1.68
CA LEU A 257 20.99 7.08 1.11
C LEU A 257 20.54 6.08 2.17
N LEU A 258 21.21 6.02 3.32
CA LEU A 258 20.79 5.16 4.43
C LEU A 258 19.42 5.56 4.97
N ILE A 259 19.18 6.85 5.15
CA ILE A 259 17.88 7.38 5.59
C ILE A 259 16.79 7.02 4.59
N VAL A 260 17.06 7.22 3.30
CA VAL A 260 16.08 6.95 2.24
C VAL A 260 15.86 5.46 2.06
N ALA A 261 16.89 4.63 2.17
CA ALA A 261 16.76 3.17 2.16
C ALA A 261 15.92 2.68 3.35
N GLY A 262 16.16 3.20 4.56
CA GLY A 262 15.33 2.89 5.74
C GLY A 262 13.88 3.33 5.57
N ALA A 263 13.65 4.51 5.01
CA ALA A 263 12.31 4.99 4.69
C ALA A 263 11.64 4.17 3.57
N CYS A 264 12.37 3.71 2.55
CA CYS A 264 11.86 2.78 1.54
C CYS A 264 11.43 1.47 2.19
N MET A 265 12.24 0.89 3.08
CA MET A 265 11.89 -0.37 3.76
C MET A 265 10.60 -0.25 4.59
N SER A 266 10.35 0.93 5.16
CA SER A 266 9.11 1.21 5.91
C SER A 266 7.82 1.26 5.06
N THR A 267 7.90 1.10 3.74
CA THR A 267 6.71 1.15 2.85
C THR A 267 6.19 -0.21 2.40
N GLY A 268 6.82 -1.31 2.85
CA GLY A 268 6.42 -2.70 2.58
C GLY A 268 7.21 -3.37 1.45
N ILE A 269 6.70 -4.48 0.89
CA ILE A 269 7.40 -5.30 -0.13
C ILE A 269 7.83 -4.49 -1.37
N LEU A 270 6.98 -3.57 -1.85
CA LEU A 270 7.33 -2.66 -2.94
C LEU A 270 8.42 -1.67 -2.55
N GLY A 271 8.48 -1.30 -1.26
CA GLY A 271 9.55 -0.53 -0.67
C GLY A 271 10.87 -1.28 -0.55
N LEU A 272 10.83 -2.61 -0.43
CA LEU A 272 12.01 -3.49 -0.41
C LEU A 272 12.59 -3.68 -1.81
N ALA A 273 11.73 -3.91 -2.81
CA ALA A 273 12.12 -3.87 -4.22
C ALA A 273 12.57 -2.46 -4.63
N GLY A 274 11.90 -1.43 -4.11
CA GLY A 274 12.27 -0.04 -4.23
C GLY A 274 13.62 0.27 -3.61
N ALA A 275 13.93 -0.27 -2.42
CA ALA A 275 15.24 -0.15 -1.79
C ALA A 275 16.33 -0.83 -2.63
N ALA A 276 16.04 -2.01 -3.20
CA ALA A 276 16.94 -2.71 -4.12
C ALA A 276 17.14 -1.94 -5.44
N LEU A 277 16.08 -1.37 -6.03
CA LEU A 277 16.13 -0.52 -7.23
C LEU A 277 16.83 0.81 -6.96
N THR A 278 16.65 1.39 -5.78
CA THR A 278 17.39 2.57 -5.37
C THR A 278 18.85 2.23 -5.15
N GLY A 279 19.20 1.12 -4.51
CA GLY A 279 20.59 0.69 -4.34
C GLY A 279 21.27 0.40 -5.68
N THR A 280 20.61 -0.32 -6.58
CA THR A 280 21.15 -0.67 -7.91
C THR A 280 21.15 0.51 -8.87
N GLY A 281 20.06 1.26 -8.98
CA GLY A 281 19.99 2.49 -9.76
C GLY A 281 20.97 3.55 -9.26
N PHE A 282 21.20 3.61 -7.96
CA PHE A 282 22.20 4.47 -7.34
C PHE A 282 23.63 4.04 -7.66
N LEU A 283 23.93 2.74 -7.61
CA LEU A 283 25.24 2.20 -8.04
C LEU A 283 25.48 2.45 -9.53
N ILE A 284 24.47 2.25 -10.38
CA ILE A 284 24.55 2.50 -11.83
C ILE A 284 24.72 4.00 -12.11
N PHE A 285 23.99 4.88 -11.42
CA PHE A 285 24.10 6.32 -11.59
C PHE A 285 25.42 6.88 -11.03
N HIS A 286 25.92 6.37 -9.91
CA HIS A 286 27.24 6.71 -9.38
C HIS A 286 28.35 6.19 -10.31
N TRP A 287 28.20 4.99 -10.87
CA TRP A 287 29.12 4.45 -11.87
C TRP A 287 29.11 5.30 -13.14
N ALA A 288 27.94 5.69 -13.64
CA ALA A 288 27.79 6.58 -14.80
C ALA A 288 28.38 7.98 -14.55
N ASN A 289 28.15 8.58 -13.37
CA ASN A 289 28.73 9.89 -13.02
C ASN A 289 30.24 9.81 -12.75
N TYR A 290 30.74 8.73 -12.16
CA TYR A 290 32.18 8.50 -11.99
C TYR A 290 32.86 8.40 -13.35
N TRP A 291 32.26 7.70 -14.30
CA TRP A 291 32.72 7.64 -15.69
C TRP A 291 32.61 8.98 -16.41
N GLN A 292 31.55 9.75 -16.18
CA GLN A 292 31.41 11.07 -16.79
C GLN A 292 32.43 12.08 -16.24
N GLN A 293 32.71 12.08 -14.93
CA GLN A 293 33.74 12.93 -14.32
C GLN A 293 35.15 12.54 -14.78
N ARG A 294 35.43 11.23 -14.92
CA ARG A 294 36.70 10.75 -15.48
C ARG A 294 36.86 11.13 -16.95
N ASN A 295 35.80 11.03 -17.74
CA ASN A 295 35.80 11.46 -19.14
C ASN A 295 35.89 12.98 -19.26
N GLU A 296 35.37 13.75 -18.29
CA GLU A 296 35.53 15.21 -18.21
C GLU A 296 36.97 15.59 -17.81
N GLU A 297 37.66 14.83 -16.96
CA GLU A 297 39.10 15.04 -16.67
C GLU A 297 40.00 14.70 -17.87
N GLU A 298 39.72 13.60 -18.59
CA GLU A 298 40.40 13.25 -19.86
C GLU A 298 40.03 14.21 -21.01
N GLU A 299 38.80 14.72 -21.06
CA GLU A 299 38.41 15.76 -22.00
C GLU A 299 39.02 17.11 -21.63
N VAL A 300 39.16 17.49 -20.36
CA VAL A 300 39.75 18.79 -19.96
C VAL A 300 41.23 18.87 -20.34
N GLU A 301 41.99 17.77 -20.31
CA GLU A 301 43.34 17.73 -20.89
C GLU A 301 43.34 17.83 -22.43
N MET A 302 42.33 17.29 -23.11
CA MET A 302 42.16 17.45 -24.57
C MET A 302 41.55 18.80 -25.00
N LYS A 303 40.84 19.49 -24.11
CA LYS A 303 40.00 20.67 -24.40
C LYS A 303 40.64 21.99 -23.96
N LEU A 304 41.97 22.01 -23.76
CA LEU A 304 42.75 23.25 -23.92
C LEU A 304 42.71 23.76 -25.38
N GLY A 305 42.15 22.98 -26.31
CA GLY A 305 41.69 23.44 -27.63
C GLY A 305 40.22 23.08 -27.86
N LYS A 306 39.36 24.11 -27.89
CA LYS A 306 37.92 24.11 -28.28
C LYS A 306 36.89 23.85 -27.17
N ASN A 307 36.22 24.97 -26.82
CA ASN A 307 34.84 25.14 -26.35
C ASN A 307 34.03 23.86 -26.08
N ILE A 308 33.68 23.65 -24.81
CA ILE A 308 32.71 22.64 -24.37
C ILE A 308 31.50 23.32 -23.78
N MET A 309 30.33 22.97 -24.30
CA MET A 309 29.09 23.01 -23.53
C MET A 309 28.19 21.87 -24.00
N GLY A 310 27.64 21.09 -23.06
CA GLY A 310 26.35 20.44 -23.23
C GLY A 310 26.35 18.91 -23.23
N ILE A 311 25.86 18.33 -22.14
CA ILE A 311 25.13 17.06 -22.18
C ILE A 311 23.91 17.26 -23.09
N ASP A 312 23.78 16.41 -24.11
CA ASP A 312 22.80 16.59 -25.19
C ASP A 312 21.35 16.40 -24.69
N ARG A 313 20.65 17.52 -24.50
CA ARG A 313 19.23 17.63 -24.08
C ARG A 313 18.31 16.69 -24.86
N LYS A 314 18.66 16.31 -26.10
CA LYS A 314 17.88 15.40 -26.94
C LYS A 314 17.82 13.97 -26.40
N LYS A 315 18.90 13.47 -25.78
CA LYS A 315 18.93 12.11 -25.19
C LYS A 315 18.10 12.04 -23.90
N LEU A 316 18.11 13.10 -23.11
CA LEU A 316 17.28 13.20 -21.90
C LEU A 316 15.80 13.41 -22.24
N PHE A 317 15.47 14.26 -23.22
CA PHE A 317 14.10 14.40 -23.71
C PHE A 317 13.60 13.12 -24.38
N ALA A 318 14.46 12.38 -25.10
CA ALA A 318 14.11 11.08 -25.65
C ALA A 318 13.87 10.04 -24.54
N PHE A 319 14.68 10.03 -23.48
CA PHE A 319 14.44 9.16 -22.32
C PHE A 319 13.15 9.50 -21.57
N LEU A 320 12.89 10.79 -21.32
CA LEU A 320 11.64 11.27 -20.70
C LEU A 320 10.42 11.05 -21.60
N ALA A 321 10.55 11.24 -22.92
CA ALA A 321 9.49 10.95 -23.88
C ALA A 321 9.23 9.45 -23.99
N VAL A 322 10.27 8.61 -24.02
CA VAL A 322 10.14 7.15 -23.97
C VAL A 322 9.54 6.72 -22.64
N PHE A 323 9.91 7.33 -21.52
CA PHE A 323 9.34 7.04 -20.20
C PHE A 323 7.88 7.50 -20.10
N VAL A 324 7.51 8.66 -20.64
CA VAL A 324 6.12 9.17 -20.71
C VAL A 324 5.29 8.40 -21.72
N LEU A 325 5.88 7.92 -22.82
CA LEU A 325 5.22 7.02 -23.78
C LEU A 325 5.12 5.59 -23.26
N PHE A 326 6.07 5.14 -22.45
CA PHE A 326 6.03 3.84 -21.76
C PHE A 326 5.02 3.91 -20.62
N MET A 327 4.98 4.99 -19.83
CA MET A 327 3.96 5.24 -18.81
C MET A 327 2.59 5.51 -19.44
N GLY A 328 2.52 6.25 -20.54
CA GLY A 328 1.28 6.53 -21.27
C GLY A 328 0.74 5.30 -22.00
N GLY A 329 1.63 4.50 -22.59
CA GLY A 329 1.33 3.24 -23.24
C GLY A 329 0.98 2.14 -22.25
N THR A 330 1.64 2.09 -21.09
CA THR A 330 1.21 1.24 -19.97
C THR A 330 -0.10 1.75 -19.40
N VAL A 331 -0.33 3.06 -19.20
CA VAL A 331 -1.63 3.60 -18.77
C VAL A 331 -2.73 3.29 -19.78
N PHE A 332 -2.49 3.37 -21.08
CA PHE A 332 -3.47 3.01 -22.11
C PHE A 332 -3.72 1.50 -22.19
N ALA A 333 -2.67 0.67 -22.08
CA ALA A 333 -2.77 -0.78 -21.99
C ALA A 333 -3.47 -1.20 -20.70
N ILE A 334 -3.21 -0.52 -19.59
CA ILE A 334 -3.85 -0.69 -18.28
C ILE A 334 -5.29 -0.23 -18.35
N LEU A 335 -5.64 0.87 -19.04
CA LEU A 335 -7.02 1.28 -19.26
C LEU A 335 -7.78 0.25 -20.09
N LYS A 336 -7.17 -0.28 -21.16
CA LYS A 336 -7.77 -1.38 -21.95
C LYS A 336 -7.88 -2.68 -21.16
N LEU A 337 -6.87 -3.03 -20.35
CA LEU A 337 -6.94 -4.16 -19.43
C LEU A 337 -8.00 -3.93 -18.37
N ASN A 338 -8.13 -2.71 -17.85
CA ASN A 338 -9.07 -2.33 -16.80
C ASN A 338 -10.51 -2.37 -17.30
N VAL A 339 -10.75 -1.94 -18.55
CA VAL A 339 -12.04 -2.15 -19.21
C VAL A 339 -12.33 -3.65 -19.32
N LYS A 340 -11.39 -4.45 -19.85
CA LYS A 340 -11.58 -5.90 -19.99
C LYS A 340 -11.77 -6.62 -18.65
N ILE A 341 -11.00 -6.26 -17.62
CA ILE A 341 -11.08 -6.83 -16.27
C ILE A 341 -12.38 -6.42 -15.60
N ASN A 342 -12.81 -5.16 -15.71
CA ASN A 342 -14.13 -4.77 -15.19
C ASN A 342 -15.26 -5.48 -15.95
N THR A 343 -15.15 -5.67 -17.26
CA THR A 343 -16.16 -6.47 -18.00
C THR A 343 -16.17 -7.92 -17.54
N LEU A 344 -15.00 -8.53 -17.30
CA LEU A 344 -14.88 -9.88 -16.75
C LEU A 344 -15.36 -9.96 -15.29
N TYR A 345 -15.13 -8.93 -14.48
CA TYR A 345 -15.55 -8.87 -13.10
C TYR A 345 -17.06 -8.68 -12.98
N HIS A 346 -17.66 -7.80 -13.80
CA HIS A 346 -19.12 -7.69 -13.89
C HIS A 346 -19.72 -8.98 -14.43
N ALA A 347 -19.13 -9.59 -15.47
CA ALA A 347 -19.60 -10.89 -15.97
C ALA A 347 -19.46 -12.01 -14.92
N ALA A 348 -18.38 -12.03 -14.14
CA ALA A 348 -18.15 -13.02 -13.08
C ALA A 348 -19.05 -12.79 -11.86
N ARG A 349 -19.29 -11.54 -11.48
CA ARG A 349 -20.22 -11.14 -10.42
C ARG A 349 -21.67 -11.38 -10.82
N ASP A 350 -22.02 -11.14 -12.08
CA ASP A 350 -23.32 -11.51 -12.63
C ASP A 350 -23.44 -13.03 -12.70
N LEU A 351 -22.35 -13.76 -12.99
CA LEU A 351 -22.31 -15.22 -12.87
C LEU A 351 -22.53 -15.66 -11.43
N GLU A 352 -21.84 -15.07 -10.46
CA GLU A 352 -21.92 -15.41 -9.03
C GLU A 352 -23.28 -15.04 -8.43
N ALA A 353 -23.86 -13.91 -8.84
CA ALA A 353 -25.23 -13.51 -8.51
C ALA A 353 -26.26 -14.44 -9.17
N ASN A 354 -26.02 -14.85 -10.43
CA ASN A 354 -26.86 -15.85 -11.09
C ASN A 354 -26.74 -17.21 -10.40
N PHE A 355 -25.53 -17.70 -10.09
CA PHE A 355 -25.29 -18.97 -9.39
C PHE A 355 -25.90 -18.97 -7.98
N SER A 356 -25.75 -17.88 -7.22
CA SER A 356 -26.35 -17.76 -5.88
C SER A 356 -27.87 -17.58 -5.90
N SER A 357 -28.45 -17.05 -6.99
CA SER A 357 -29.90 -17.03 -7.20
C SER A 357 -30.48 -18.33 -7.78
N GLN A 358 -29.62 -19.18 -8.38
CA GLN A 358 -30.02 -20.39 -9.11
C GLN A 358 -29.70 -21.70 -8.37
N VAL A 359 -28.81 -21.68 -7.38
CA VAL A 359 -28.42 -22.87 -6.62
C VAL A 359 -28.55 -22.60 -5.12
N GLN A 360 -29.36 -23.40 -4.44
CA GLN A 360 -29.49 -23.35 -2.98
C GLN A 360 -28.59 -24.42 -2.36
N LEU A 361 -27.58 -24.00 -1.59
CA LEU A 361 -26.68 -24.90 -0.87
C LEU A 361 -27.19 -25.11 0.56
N TYR A 362 -27.26 -26.37 0.98
CA TYR A 362 -27.63 -26.80 2.32
C TYR A 362 -26.47 -27.58 2.96
N GLU A 363 -26.19 -27.27 4.22
CA GLU A 363 -25.26 -28.04 5.04
C GLU A 363 -26.01 -29.13 5.81
N LEU A 364 -25.56 -30.39 5.69
CA LEU A 364 -26.11 -31.51 6.44
C LEU A 364 -25.25 -31.73 7.69
N ARG A 365 -25.78 -31.39 8.87
CA ARG A 365 -25.08 -31.49 10.16
C ARG A 365 -25.77 -32.49 11.07
N GLN A 366 -24.97 -33.25 11.81
CA GLN A 366 -25.49 -34.21 12.79
C GLN A 366 -26.26 -33.45 13.90
N GLY A 367 -27.55 -33.75 14.08
CA GLY A 367 -28.37 -33.09 15.11
C GLY A 367 -28.55 -31.57 14.96
N GLY A 368 -28.36 -31.01 13.75
CA GLY A 368 -28.57 -29.60 13.44
C GLY A 368 -27.42 -28.65 13.81
N GLU A 369 -26.73 -28.86 14.94
CA GLU A 369 -25.57 -28.06 15.38
C GLU A 369 -24.24 -28.84 15.45
N GLY A 370 -24.26 -30.14 15.14
CA GLY A 370 -23.09 -31.01 15.26
C GLY A 370 -22.12 -30.97 14.09
N GLU A 371 -21.32 -32.03 13.99
CA GLU A 371 -20.29 -32.19 12.95
C GLU A 371 -20.93 -32.10 11.56
N LEU A 372 -20.23 -31.44 10.63
CA LEU A 372 -20.65 -31.36 9.24
C LEU A 372 -20.46 -32.73 8.60
N THR A 373 -21.55 -33.28 8.08
CA THR A 373 -21.61 -34.66 7.57
C THR A 373 -21.87 -34.75 6.07
N GLY A 374 -22.22 -33.64 5.42
CA GLY A 374 -22.41 -33.57 3.98
C GLY A 374 -22.98 -32.23 3.51
N TYR A 375 -23.18 -32.13 2.21
CA TYR A 375 -23.81 -30.99 1.56
C TYR A 375 -24.91 -31.47 0.60
N ALA A 376 -25.96 -30.67 0.47
CA ALA A 376 -26.96 -30.84 -0.57
C ALA A 376 -27.10 -29.55 -1.38
N MET A 377 -27.04 -29.66 -2.69
CA MET A 377 -27.24 -28.54 -3.62
C MET A 377 -28.55 -28.75 -4.35
N ARG A 378 -29.44 -27.75 -4.31
CA ARG A 378 -30.68 -27.73 -5.10
C ARG A 378 -30.51 -26.85 -6.32
N LEU A 379 -30.77 -27.42 -7.49
CA LEU A 379 -30.75 -26.75 -8.78
C LEU A 379 -32.10 -26.07 -9.08
N THR A 380 -32.13 -25.19 -10.08
CA THR A 380 -33.33 -24.42 -10.46
C THR A 380 -34.50 -25.27 -10.92
N ASP A 381 -34.25 -26.45 -11.48
CA ASP A 381 -35.26 -27.41 -11.90
C ASP A 381 -35.83 -28.24 -10.74
N GLY A 382 -35.40 -27.95 -9.51
CA GLY A 382 -35.81 -28.62 -8.29
C GLY A 382 -35.03 -29.90 -7.99
N THR A 383 -34.08 -30.30 -8.85
CA THR A 383 -33.26 -31.49 -8.61
C THR A 383 -32.15 -31.25 -7.58
N LEU A 384 -31.67 -32.35 -6.98
CA LEU A 384 -30.65 -32.33 -5.95
C LEU A 384 -29.35 -32.96 -6.42
N VAL A 385 -28.23 -32.38 -5.96
CA VAL A 385 -26.91 -32.99 -5.97
C VAL A 385 -26.46 -33.15 -4.53
N LEU A 386 -26.12 -34.37 -4.14
CA LEU A 386 -25.72 -34.71 -2.78
C LEU A 386 -24.21 -34.96 -2.72
N ILE A 387 -23.56 -34.44 -1.69
CA ILE A 387 -22.15 -34.72 -1.37
C ILE A 387 -22.12 -35.30 0.04
N ASN A 388 -21.84 -36.60 0.15
CA ASN A 388 -22.06 -37.40 1.34
C ASN A 388 -23.52 -37.31 1.83
N GLY A 389 -23.82 -37.85 3.00
CA GLY A 389 -25.21 -38.02 3.42
C GLY A 389 -25.46 -38.08 4.93
N GLY A 390 -24.45 -37.85 5.78
CA GLY A 390 -24.64 -38.08 7.21
C GLY A 390 -23.91 -39.28 7.76
N ASP A 391 -24.38 -39.70 8.93
CA ASP A 391 -24.18 -41.05 9.46
C ASP A 391 -25.48 -41.86 9.31
N GLN A 392 -25.44 -43.16 9.57
CA GLN A 392 -26.62 -44.04 9.46
C GLN A 392 -27.80 -43.60 10.34
N SER A 393 -27.59 -42.83 11.40
CA SER A 393 -28.68 -42.32 12.24
C SER A 393 -29.49 -41.21 11.55
N ASN A 394 -28.95 -40.61 10.49
CA ASN A 394 -29.59 -39.55 9.71
C ASN A 394 -30.30 -40.04 8.44
N GLU A 395 -30.35 -41.35 8.17
CA GLU A 395 -30.95 -41.92 6.96
C GLU A 395 -32.38 -41.39 6.70
N LYS A 396 -33.25 -41.47 7.71
CA LYS A 396 -34.64 -40.99 7.62
C LYS A 396 -34.72 -39.47 7.43
N TYR A 397 -33.85 -38.71 8.08
CA TYR A 397 -33.81 -37.26 7.94
C TYR A 397 -33.37 -36.85 6.53
N LEU A 398 -32.39 -37.55 5.96
CA LEU A 398 -31.95 -37.33 4.59
C LEU A 398 -33.04 -37.72 3.58
N HIS A 399 -33.73 -38.83 3.81
CA HIS A 399 -34.89 -39.23 3.02
C HIS A 399 -35.96 -38.12 2.99
N ASP A 400 -36.42 -37.69 4.17
CA ASP A 400 -37.48 -36.67 4.28
C ASP A 400 -37.03 -35.35 3.63
N PHE A 401 -35.75 -34.97 3.79
CA PHE A 401 -35.16 -33.81 3.13
C PHE A 401 -35.22 -33.88 1.60
N ILE A 402 -34.93 -35.05 1.02
CA ILE A 402 -34.96 -35.30 -0.43
C ILE A 402 -36.40 -35.24 -0.95
N VAL A 403 -37.33 -35.90 -0.25
CA VAL A 403 -38.76 -35.94 -0.63
C VAL A 403 -39.38 -34.54 -0.59
N GLU A 404 -39.16 -33.78 0.48
CA GLU A 404 -39.64 -32.39 0.61
C GLU A 404 -39.20 -31.47 -0.54
N ARG A 405 -38.08 -31.81 -1.20
CA ARG A 405 -37.44 -30.96 -2.22
C ARG A 405 -37.65 -31.44 -3.65
N GLY A 406 -38.45 -32.49 -3.86
CA GLY A 406 -38.86 -32.97 -5.17
C GLY A 406 -38.41 -34.39 -5.51
N GLY A 407 -37.82 -35.13 -4.56
CA GLY A 407 -37.57 -36.56 -4.66
C GLY A 407 -36.46 -36.98 -5.64
N ARG A 408 -35.94 -36.08 -6.47
CA ARG A 408 -34.99 -36.40 -7.55
C ARG A 408 -33.56 -35.94 -7.23
N VAL A 409 -32.65 -36.91 -7.13
CA VAL A 409 -31.21 -36.71 -6.95
C VAL A 409 -30.51 -37.07 -8.26
N VAL A 410 -29.93 -36.07 -8.93
CA VAL A 410 -29.23 -36.26 -10.21
C VAL A 410 -27.88 -36.91 -10.00
N CYS A 411 -27.17 -36.53 -8.93
CA CYS A 411 -25.86 -37.07 -8.63
C CYS A 411 -25.65 -37.14 -7.12
N TRP A 412 -25.17 -38.30 -6.64
CA TRP A 412 -24.71 -38.48 -5.28
C TRP A 412 -23.22 -38.79 -5.26
N TYR A 413 -22.43 -37.84 -4.80
CA TYR A 413 -20.98 -37.95 -4.67
C TYR A 413 -20.62 -38.41 -3.25
N ILE A 414 -20.00 -39.59 -3.14
CA ILE A 414 -19.64 -40.21 -1.85
C ILE A 414 -18.13 -40.18 -1.70
N THR A 415 -17.63 -39.38 -0.76
CA THR A 415 -16.19 -39.15 -0.55
C THR A 415 -15.60 -39.93 0.61
N ASP A 416 -16.42 -40.44 1.52
CA ASP A 416 -15.97 -41.15 2.72
C ASP A 416 -16.79 -42.41 3.02
N LYS A 417 -16.36 -43.16 4.04
CA LYS A 417 -17.04 -44.39 4.45
C LYS A 417 -18.44 -44.10 4.99
N LYS A 418 -18.56 -43.12 5.90
CA LYS A 418 -19.81 -42.74 6.56
C LYS A 418 -20.90 -42.37 5.54
N GLY A 419 -20.56 -41.57 4.54
CA GLY A 419 -21.48 -41.11 3.51
C GLY A 419 -22.07 -42.24 2.68
N GLY A 420 -21.31 -43.30 2.39
CA GLY A 420 -21.91 -44.44 1.70
C GLY A 420 -22.46 -45.53 2.63
N ASP A 421 -22.12 -45.54 3.93
CA ASP A 421 -22.90 -46.32 4.91
C ASP A 421 -24.35 -45.81 4.98
N VAL A 422 -24.57 -44.51 4.76
CA VAL A 422 -25.92 -43.90 4.62
C VAL A 422 -26.58 -44.28 3.30
N TYR A 423 -25.85 -44.19 2.19
CA TYR A 423 -26.37 -44.63 0.90
C TYR A 423 -26.83 -46.10 0.96
N ASP A 424 -26.01 -46.98 1.51
CA ASP A 424 -26.32 -48.40 1.66
C ASP A 424 -27.54 -48.63 2.58
N ALA A 425 -27.71 -47.81 3.62
CA ALA A 425 -28.89 -47.85 4.49
C ALA A 425 -30.15 -47.40 3.73
N MET A 426 -30.08 -46.30 2.97
CA MET A 426 -31.20 -45.82 2.14
C MET A 426 -31.60 -46.82 1.06
N MET A 427 -30.64 -47.49 0.42
CA MET A 427 -30.94 -48.52 -0.59
C MET A 427 -31.56 -49.77 0.03
N LYS A 428 -31.20 -50.13 1.28
CA LYS A 428 -31.82 -51.24 2.02
C LYS A 428 -33.23 -50.92 2.52
N ALA A 429 -33.53 -49.64 2.76
CA ALA A 429 -34.83 -49.20 3.22
C ALA A 429 -35.90 -49.15 2.12
N GLU A 430 -35.51 -49.34 0.84
CA GLU A 430 -36.40 -49.44 -0.33
C GLU A 430 -37.42 -48.30 -0.44
N TYR A 431 -36.98 -47.05 -0.26
CA TYR A 431 -37.84 -45.88 -0.44
C TYR A 431 -38.25 -45.72 -1.92
N GLU A 432 -39.54 -45.88 -2.21
CA GLU A 432 -40.09 -45.74 -3.58
C GLU A 432 -40.25 -44.28 -4.03
N ASP A 433 -40.23 -43.32 -3.09
CA ASP A 433 -40.54 -41.91 -3.32
C ASP A 433 -39.32 -41.06 -3.76
N ILE A 434 -38.16 -41.68 -3.95
CA ILE A 434 -36.93 -41.02 -4.37
C ILE A 434 -36.35 -41.66 -5.64
N THR A 435 -35.70 -40.84 -6.47
CA THR A 435 -34.99 -41.30 -7.67
C THR A 435 -33.56 -40.79 -7.63
N ILE A 436 -32.60 -41.71 -7.74
CA ILE A 436 -31.16 -41.40 -7.79
C ILE A 436 -30.65 -41.80 -9.18
N GLU A 437 -30.16 -40.84 -9.96
CA GLU A 437 -29.74 -41.08 -11.35
C GLU A 437 -28.30 -41.55 -11.47
N GLU A 438 -27.39 -40.94 -10.71
CA GLU A 438 -25.97 -41.27 -10.74
C GLU A 438 -25.37 -41.27 -9.33
N VAL A 439 -24.50 -42.25 -9.06
CA VAL A 439 -23.74 -42.34 -7.81
C VAL A 439 -22.26 -42.43 -8.16
N VAL A 440 -21.46 -41.53 -7.60
CA VAL A 440 -20.03 -41.41 -7.89
C VAL A 440 -19.24 -41.56 -6.59
N TYR A 441 -18.28 -42.48 -6.58
CA TYR A 441 -17.39 -42.69 -5.45
C TYR A 441 -16.07 -41.94 -5.67
N GLY A 442 -15.68 -41.12 -4.70
CA GLY A 442 -14.41 -40.40 -4.72
C GLY A 442 -13.21 -41.34 -4.56
N GLU A 443 -12.07 -40.96 -5.12
CA GLU A 443 -10.80 -41.67 -4.96
C GLU A 443 -10.37 -41.65 -3.48
N GLY A 444 -10.57 -42.76 -2.78
CA GLY A 444 -10.38 -42.86 -1.33
C GLY A 444 -11.28 -43.88 -0.63
N ARG A 445 -12.21 -44.50 -1.36
CA ARG A 445 -12.89 -45.75 -0.97
C ARG A 445 -12.09 -46.99 -1.36
#